data_AF-A0A0H2R7S6-F1
#
_entry.id   AF-A0A0H2R7S6-F1
#
_cell.length_a   1.000
_cell.length_b   1.000
_cell.length_c   1.000
_cell.angle_alpha   90.00
_cell.angle_beta   90.00
_cell.angle_gamma   90.00
#
_symmetry.space_group_name_H-M   'P 1'
#
loop_
_entity.id
_entity.type
_entity.pdbx_description
1 polymer ?
#
loop_
_entity_poly.entity_id
_entity_poly.type
_entity_poly.pdbx_seq_one_letter_code
_entity_poly.pdbx_strand_id
1 'polypeptide(L)'
;QLEGNSGLSNEPRKFEVILDNQTLYIPKDLATALGWKIETGIDGAPLSLHGCEPTFFTITPKGSDSEKLARNTVQSSNDPKVVRILDYLKDR
;
A
#
# COMPACT_ATOMS: atom_id res chain seq x y z
N GLN A 1 -12.42 -30.24 18.41
CA GLN A 1 -12.71 -28.95 17.76
C GLN A 1 -11.41 -28.16 17.77
N LEU A 2 -10.82 -27.91 16.60
CA LEU A 2 -9.58 -27.15 16.46
C LEU A 2 -9.95 -25.69 16.27
N GLU A 3 -9.84 -24.88 17.32
CA GLU A 3 -9.81 -23.42 17.17
C GLU A 3 -8.39 -23.02 16.81
N GLY A 4 -8.15 -22.88 15.50
CA GLY A 4 -6.92 -22.33 14.95
C GLY A 4 -6.86 -20.84 15.21
N ASN A 5 -6.04 -20.48 16.20
CA ASN A 5 -5.61 -19.13 16.54
C ASN A 5 -4.89 -18.47 15.35
N SER A 6 -5.62 -17.71 14.52
CA SER A 6 -5.02 -16.89 13.45
C SER A 6 -4.53 -15.58 14.05
N GLY A 7 -3.41 -15.63 14.76
CA GLY A 7 -2.65 -14.43 15.07
C GLY A 7 -2.35 -13.71 13.76
N LEU A 8 -2.88 -12.49 13.59
CA LEU A 8 -2.47 -11.59 12.52
C LEU A 8 -1.00 -11.27 12.75
N SER A 9 -0.09 -12.04 12.14
CA SER A 9 1.31 -11.67 12.08
C SER A 9 1.39 -10.29 11.43
N ASN A 10 1.91 -9.29 12.15
CA ASN A 10 2.16 -7.93 11.66
C ASN A 10 3.29 -7.86 10.59
N GLU A 11 3.64 -9.00 10.01
CA GLU A 11 4.67 -9.11 8.99
C GLU A 11 4.11 -8.74 7.61
N PRO A 12 4.93 -8.10 6.75
CA PRO A 12 4.54 -7.85 5.37
C PRO A 12 4.18 -9.15 4.65
N ARG A 13 2.99 -9.19 4.05
CA ARG A 13 2.50 -10.34 3.27
C ARG A 13 2.55 -10.04 1.77
N LYS A 14 2.85 -11.07 0.98
CA LYS A 14 2.79 -11.00 -0.49
C LYS A 14 1.49 -11.64 -0.97
N PHE A 15 0.89 -11.02 -1.96
CA PHE A 15 -0.32 -11.50 -2.62
C PHE A 15 -0.10 -11.47 -4.12
N GLU A 16 -0.56 -12.51 -4.81
CA GLU A 16 -0.68 -12.48 -6.26
C GLU A 16 -1.96 -11.73 -6.65
N VAL A 17 -1.86 -10.90 -7.68
CA VAL A 17 -2.98 -10.13 -8.24
C VAL A 17 -3.03 -10.36 -9.74
N ILE A 18 -4.22 -10.34 -10.32
CA ILE A 18 -4.42 -10.55 -11.76
C ILE A 18 -4.90 -9.24 -12.36
N LEU A 19 -4.22 -8.76 -13.40
CA LEU A 19 -4.70 -7.64 -14.21
C LEU A 19 -5.21 -8.21 -15.53
N ASP A 20 -6.51 -8.11 -15.76
CA ASP A 20 -7.13 -8.50 -17.02
C ASP A 20 -8.12 -7.43 -17.47
N ASN A 21 -8.08 -7.08 -18.75
CA ASN A 21 -8.96 -6.08 -19.36
C ASN A 21 -9.15 -4.80 -18.53
N GLN A 22 -8.03 -4.20 -18.07
CA GLN A 22 -8.00 -3.01 -17.20
C GLN A 22 -8.64 -3.19 -15.81
N THR A 23 -8.91 -4.42 -15.39
CA THR A 23 -9.48 -4.77 -14.09
C THR A 23 -8.44 -5.49 -13.24
N LEU A 24 -8.16 -4.96 -12.05
CA LEU A 24 -7.27 -5.60 -11.08
C LEU A 24 -8.09 -6.47 -10.12
N TYR A 25 -7.93 -7.79 -10.25
CA TYR A 25 -8.52 -8.77 -9.35
C TYR A 25 -7.57 -9.01 -8.18
N ILE A 26 -8.09 -8.82 -6.96
CA ILE A 26 -7.35 -9.05 -5.73
C ILE A 26 -8.00 -10.17 -4.90
N PRO A 27 -7.20 -10.98 -4.17
CA PRO A 27 -7.73 -11.96 -3.24
C PRO A 27 -8.56 -11.30 -2.14
N LYS A 28 -9.56 -12.04 -1.61
CA LYS A 28 -10.43 -11.58 -0.50
C LYS A 28 -9.62 -11.05 0.68
N ASP A 29 -8.59 -11.77 1.07
CA ASP A 29 -7.78 -11.41 2.24
C ASP A 29 -7.00 -10.10 2.04
N LEU A 30 -6.58 -9.80 0.80
CA LEU A 30 -5.97 -8.52 0.44
C LEU A 30 -7.01 -7.39 0.48
N ALA A 31 -8.21 -7.63 -0.07
CA ALA A 31 -9.31 -6.67 -0.01
C ALA A 31 -9.67 -6.35 1.45
N THR A 32 -9.81 -7.36 2.31
CA THR A 32 -10.08 -7.18 3.73
C THR A 32 -8.95 -6.44 4.45
N ALA A 33 -7.68 -6.72 4.13
CA ALA A 33 -6.55 -5.98 4.67
C ALA A 33 -6.55 -4.50 4.26
N LEU A 34 -7.10 -4.17 3.08
CA LEU A 34 -7.33 -2.80 2.62
C LEU A 34 -8.62 -2.17 3.19
N GLY A 35 -9.32 -2.85 4.08
CA GLY A 35 -10.52 -2.35 4.76
C GLY A 35 -11.83 -2.61 4.01
N TRP A 36 -11.82 -3.38 2.92
CA TRP A 36 -13.05 -3.79 2.24
C TRP A 36 -13.84 -4.75 3.11
N LYS A 37 -15.14 -4.47 3.28
CA LYS A 37 -16.09 -5.34 3.94
C LYS A 37 -17.11 -5.82 2.91
N ILE A 38 -17.55 -7.07 3.01
CA ILE A 38 -18.61 -7.59 2.14
C ILE A 38 -19.92 -6.81 2.37
N GLU A 39 -20.10 -6.29 3.59
CA GLU A 39 -21.28 -5.53 4.02
C GLU A 39 -21.33 -4.09 3.49
N THR A 40 -20.21 -3.52 3.04
CA THR A 40 -20.17 -2.15 2.47
C THR A 40 -20.79 -2.05 1.07
N GLY A 41 -21.30 -3.16 0.51
CA GLY A 41 -22.11 -3.13 -0.72
C GLY A 41 -21.38 -2.49 -1.90
N ILE A 42 -22.05 -1.55 -2.56
CA ILE A 42 -21.57 -0.87 -3.80
C ILE A 42 -20.54 0.23 -3.49
N ASP A 43 -20.56 0.79 -2.27
CA ASP A 43 -19.81 2.01 -1.95
C ASP A 43 -18.29 1.76 -1.75
N GLY A 44 -17.89 0.48 -1.63
CA GLY A 44 -16.48 0.07 -1.54
C GLY A 44 -15.73 0.67 -0.34
N ALA A 45 -14.40 0.53 -0.32
CA ALA A 45 -13.53 1.26 0.61
C ALA A 45 -12.74 2.33 -0.15
N PRO A 46 -12.66 3.58 0.34
CA PRO A 46 -11.93 4.64 -0.34
C PRO A 46 -10.42 4.37 -0.25
N LEU A 47 -9.78 4.23 -1.42
CA LEU A 47 -8.34 4.00 -1.54
C LEU A 47 -7.65 5.22 -2.17
N SER A 48 -6.40 5.44 -1.78
CA SER A 48 -5.51 6.46 -2.35
C SER A 48 -4.32 5.79 -3.03
N LEU A 49 -3.95 6.32 -4.19
CA LEU A 49 -2.78 5.91 -4.96
C LEU A 49 -1.70 6.98 -4.84
N HIS A 50 -0.52 6.59 -4.36
CA HIS A 50 0.66 7.44 -4.31
C HIS A 50 1.81 6.75 -5.05
N GLY A 51 2.70 7.51 -5.69
CA GLY A 51 3.82 6.95 -6.43
C GLY A 51 5.07 7.80 -6.29
N CYS A 52 6.21 7.13 -6.16
CA CYS A 52 7.53 7.74 -6.27
C CYS A 52 8.23 7.11 -7.47
N GLU A 53 8.44 7.90 -8.53
CA GLU A 53 9.28 7.46 -9.65
C GLU A 53 10.75 7.33 -9.20
N PRO A 54 11.51 6.36 -9.74
CA PRO A 54 11.10 5.28 -10.67
C PRO A 54 10.66 3.98 -9.97
N THR A 55 10.44 3.98 -8.65
CA THR A 55 10.61 2.79 -7.82
C THR A 55 9.33 2.05 -7.41
N PHE A 56 8.23 2.71 -7.04
CA PHE A 56 6.99 2.00 -6.67
C PHE A 56 5.76 2.91 -6.57
N PHE A 57 4.58 2.29 -6.69
CA PHE A 57 3.29 2.86 -6.31
C PHE A 57 2.75 2.15 -5.06
N THR A 58 2.06 2.90 -4.20
CA THR A 58 1.38 2.39 -3.02
C THR A 58 -0.11 2.66 -3.13
N ILE A 59 -0.91 1.65 -2.82
CA ILE A 59 -2.35 1.76 -2.63
C ILE A 59 -2.64 1.64 -1.15
N THR A 60 -3.25 2.66 -0.55
CA THR A 60 -3.50 2.72 0.90
C THR A 60 -4.95 3.12 1.19
N PRO A 61 -5.54 2.69 2.32
CA PRO A 61 -6.84 3.22 2.75
C PRO A 61 -6.76 4.74 2.96
N LYS A 62 -7.72 5.48 2.42
CA LYS A 62 -7.77 6.94 2.54
C LYS A 62 -7.95 7.35 4.00
N GLY A 63 -7.18 8.34 4.45
CA GLY A 63 -7.14 8.81 5.83
C GLY A 63 -6.29 7.97 6.79
N SER A 64 -5.72 6.84 6.35
CA SER A 64 -4.88 5.99 7.19
C SER A 64 -3.49 6.60 7.46
N ASP A 65 -2.82 6.13 8.51
CA ASP A 65 -1.42 6.51 8.76
C ASP A 65 -0.50 6.02 7.64
N SER A 66 -0.83 4.90 6.99
CA SER A 66 -0.14 4.43 5.78
C SER A 66 -0.26 5.41 4.62
N GLU A 67 -1.41 6.05 4.44
CA GLU A 67 -1.57 7.10 3.42
C GLU A 67 -0.70 8.31 3.73
N LYS A 68 -0.68 8.77 4.99
CA LYS A 68 0.19 9.88 5.42
C LYS A 68 1.66 9.55 5.17
N LEU A 69 2.09 8.32 5.52
CA LEU A 69 3.45 7.87 5.29
C LEU A 69 3.78 7.84 3.79
N ALA A 70 2.95 7.20 2.97
CA ALA A 70 3.15 7.12 1.52
C ALA A 70 3.24 8.51 0.88
N ARG A 71 2.32 9.41 1.23
CA ARG A 71 2.33 10.80 0.74
C ARG A 71 3.60 11.54 1.15
N ASN A 72 4.00 11.42 2.42
CA ASN A 72 5.23 12.08 2.91
C ASN A 72 6.47 11.52 2.21
N THR A 73 6.53 10.21 1.96
CA THR A 73 7.63 9.59 1.19
C THR A 73 7.74 10.19 -0.21
N VAL A 74 6.63 10.34 -0.92
CA VAL A 74 6.60 10.98 -2.25
C VAL A 74 6.99 12.46 -2.18
N GLN A 75 6.58 13.17 -1.13
CA GLN A 75 6.97 14.57 -0.96
C GLN A 75 8.46 14.72 -0.68
N SER A 76 9.01 13.89 0.21
CA SER A 76 10.43 13.91 0.56
C SER A 76 11.33 13.44 -0.59
N SER A 77 10.89 12.51 -1.43
CA SER A 77 11.67 12.09 -2.61
C SER A 77 11.85 13.21 -3.64
N ASN A 78 10.92 14.17 -3.65
CA ASN A 78 10.98 15.35 -4.51
C ASN A 78 11.68 16.56 -3.83
N ASP A 79 12.09 16.44 -2.55
CA ASP A 79 12.83 17.51 -1.86
C ASP A 79 14.29 17.53 -2.33
N PRO A 80 14.77 18.63 -2.96
CA PRO A 80 16.14 18.73 -3.46
C PRO A 80 17.22 18.52 -2.38
N LYS A 81 16.93 18.82 -1.11
CA LYS A 81 17.87 18.60 0.00
C LYS A 81 18.02 17.12 0.31
N VAL A 82 16.91 16.39 0.32
CA VAL A 82 16.89 14.94 0.56
C VAL A 82 17.58 14.23 -0.59
N VAL A 83 17.27 14.58 -1.83
CA VAL A 83 17.94 14.02 -3.02
C VAL A 83 19.46 14.21 -2.96
N ARG A 84 19.93 15.42 -2.64
CA ARG A 84 21.37 15.70 -2.50
C ARG A 84 22.06 14.87 -1.40
N ILE A 85 21.39 14.68 -0.25
CA ILE A 85 21.91 13.84 0.83
C ILE A 85 21.97 12.37 0.38
N LEU A 86 20.93 11.88 -0.27
CA LEU A 86 20.89 10.49 -0.77
C LEU A 86 21.96 10.24 -1.83
N ASP A 87 22.20 11.19 -2.74
CA ASP A 87 23.26 11.05 -3.74
C ASP A 87 24.65 11.09 -3.11
N TYR A 88 24.89 11.97 -2.13
CA TYR A 88 26.14 11.96 -1.36
C TYR A 88 26.40 10.62 -0.65
N LEU A 89 25.35 9.94 -0.20
CA LEU A 89 25.45 8.64 0.45
C LEU A 89 25.67 7.46 -0.52
N LYS A 90 25.29 7.59 -1.80
CA LYS A 90 25.56 6.55 -2.81
C LYS A 90 27.02 6.48 -3.25
N ASP A 91 27.75 7.59 -3.13
CA ASP A 91 29.15 7.71 -3.55
C ASP A 91 30.15 7.26 -2.45
N ARG A 92 29.68 6.60 -1.39
CA ARG A 92 30.50 6.02 -0.31
C ARG A 92 30.25 4.53 -0.17
#